data_AF-A0A933UM41-F1
#
_entry.id   AF-A0A933UM41-F1
#
_cell.length_a   1.000
_cell.length_b   1.000
_cell.length_c   1.000
_cell.angle_alpha   90.00
_cell.angle_beta   90.00
_cell.angle_gamma   90.00
#
_symmetry.space_group_name_H-M   'P 1'
#
loop_
_entity.id
_entity.type
_entity.pdbx_description
1 polymer ?
#
loop_
_entity_poly.entity_id
_entity_poly.type
_entity_poly.pdbx_seq_one_letter_code
_entity_poly.pdbx_strand_id
1 'polypeptide(L)'
;MAVPSVSSTPGAAAPAAPGAAHAPSEATSFADRHIGPHAAATQHMLATVGHDSLDALVAAVMPAVIRDRDGLDLPPAVGEAEVLAELTALAARNTVLTPMIGLGYHGTHTPGVILRNVLENPAWYTAYTPYQPEISQGRLEALLNFQTVVSDLTGLPTANASLLDEGTAAAEAMTVMRRSTKGAAGAVLVVDSDVLPQTRAVIGTRSEPLGITVVDADLAGAVRSGGDVAAVLAAAGGEHGAFGVVVQYPGASGAVT
;
A
#
# COMPACT_ATOMS: atom_id res chain seq x y z
N MET A 1 -26.56 -2.09 74.56
CA MET A 1 -26.58 -1.86 73.10
C MET A 1 -25.14 -1.58 72.66
N ALA A 2 -24.40 -2.63 72.35
CA ALA A 2 -23.09 -2.59 71.71
C ALA A 2 -22.87 -3.98 71.08
N VAL A 3 -22.52 -3.96 69.81
CA VAL A 3 -22.58 -5.05 68.83
C VAL A 3 -21.35 -5.97 68.97
N PRO A 4 -21.47 -7.30 68.81
CA PRO A 4 -20.33 -8.21 68.78
C PRO A 4 -19.57 -8.11 67.45
N SER A 5 -18.24 -8.14 67.50
CA SER A 5 -17.36 -8.12 66.31
C SER A 5 -17.45 -9.45 65.55
N VAL A 6 -17.80 -9.34 64.28
CA VAL A 6 -17.94 -10.46 63.33
C VAL A 6 -16.58 -10.88 62.76
N SER A 7 -16.48 -12.18 62.56
CA SER A 7 -15.39 -12.99 62.03
C SER A 7 -14.94 -12.70 60.59
N SER A 8 -13.64 -12.95 60.37
CA SER A 8 -13.01 -13.58 59.21
C SER A 8 -13.31 -13.04 57.80
N THR A 9 -12.36 -12.28 57.27
CA THR A 9 -12.09 -12.12 55.84
C THR A 9 -11.42 -13.38 55.27
N PRO A 10 -11.78 -13.89 54.08
CA PRO A 10 -11.00 -14.92 53.40
C PRO A 10 -9.72 -14.29 52.85
N GLY A 11 -8.59 -14.93 53.12
CA GLY A 11 -7.26 -14.49 52.67
C GLY A 11 -7.15 -14.44 51.15
N ALA A 12 -6.54 -13.35 50.68
CA ALA A 12 -6.13 -13.19 49.29
C ALA A 12 -5.19 -14.33 48.87
N ALA A 13 -5.49 -14.97 47.74
CA ALA A 13 -4.63 -15.97 47.14
C ALA A 13 -3.30 -15.32 46.73
N ALA A 14 -2.18 -15.91 47.18
CA ALA A 14 -0.84 -15.50 46.80
C ALA A 14 -0.61 -15.72 45.28
N PRO A 15 0.13 -14.83 44.60
CA PRO A 15 0.45 -15.02 43.19
C PRO A 15 1.33 -16.25 43.01
N ALA A 16 1.01 -17.05 41.99
CA ALA A 16 1.77 -18.23 41.60
C ALA A 16 3.22 -17.85 41.26
N ALA A 17 4.16 -18.65 41.76
CA ALA A 17 5.58 -18.49 41.52
C ALA A 17 5.88 -18.50 40.00
N PRO A 18 6.84 -17.68 39.52
CA PRO A 18 7.25 -17.70 38.13
C PRO A 18 7.80 -19.09 37.79
N GLY A 19 7.15 -19.73 36.81
CA GLY A 19 7.59 -21.02 36.27
C GLY A 19 9.04 -20.95 35.83
N ALA A 20 9.78 -22.01 36.13
CA ALA A 20 11.18 -22.17 35.79
C ALA A 20 11.46 -21.70 34.35
N ALA A 21 12.40 -20.76 34.23
CA ALA A 21 12.92 -20.32 32.94
C ALA A 21 13.32 -21.56 32.13
N HIS A 22 12.69 -21.73 30.97
CA HIS A 22 13.08 -22.73 30.00
C HIS A 22 14.55 -22.49 29.68
N ALA A 23 15.40 -23.50 29.91
CA ALA A 23 16.78 -23.47 29.42
C ALA A 23 16.75 -23.12 27.93
N PRO A 24 17.72 -22.33 27.40
CA PRO A 24 17.71 -21.96 26.00
C PRO A 24 17.70 -23.24 25.16
N SER A 25 16.56 -23.52 24.51
CA SER A 25 16.45 -24.56 23.50
C SER A 25 17.47 -24.26 22.40
N GLU A 26 17.98 -25.29 21.74
CA GLU A 26 18.83 -25.15 20.54
C GLU A 26 18.36 -23.97 19.68
N ALA A 27 19.28 -23.08 19.32
CA ALA A 27 18.95 -21.84 18.63
C ALA A 27 18.18 -22.16 17.33
N THR A 28 16.87 -21.91 17.31
CA THR A 28 16.02 -22.14 16.15
C THR A 28 16.35 -21.12 15.07
N SER A 29 16.53 -21.59 13.83
CA SER A 29 16.76 -20.70 12.70
C SER A 29 15.47 -19.94 12.33
N PHE A 30 15.59 -18.86 11.57
CA PHE A 30 14.40 -18.20 10.99
C PHE A 30 13.60 -19.18 10.10
N ALA A 31 14.29 -20.06 9.37
CA ALA A 31 13.65 -21.06 8.51
C ALA A 31 12.75 -22.00 9.32
N ASP A 32 13.16 -22.40 10.52
CA ASP A 32 12.36 -23.26 11.42
C ASP A 32 11.09 -22.56 11.94
N ARG A 33 11.09 -21.22 12.01
CA ARG A 33 9.91 -20.42 12.38
C ARG A 33 9.02 -20.08 11.18
N HIS A 34 9.63 -19.97 10.00
CA HIS A 34 8.95 -19.61 8.76
C HIS A 34 8.27 -20.81 8.09
N ILE A 35 8.94 -21.96 8.06
CA ILE A 35 8.45 -23.18 7.41
C ILE A 35 7.59 -23.97 8.41
N GLY A 36 6.28 -24.02 8.16
CA GLY A 36 5.34 -24.70 9.06
C GLY A 36 5.59 -26.21 9.24
N PRO A 37 5.74 -27.01 8.16
CA PRO A 37 5.98 -28.45 8.30
C PRO A 37 7.38 -28.77 8.84
N HIS A 38 7.44 -29.37 10.02
CA HIS A 38 8.68 -29.94 10.54
C HIS A 38 9.06 -31.25 9.82
N ALA A 39 10.23 -31.81 10.13
CA ALA A 39 10.76 -32.99 9.44
C ALA A 39 9.78 -34.19 9.37
N ALA A 40 9.18 -34.57 10.50
CA ALA A 40 8.23 -35.69 10.51
C ALA A 40 6.93 -35.40 9.73
N ALA A 41 6.41 -34.18 9.77
CA ALA A 41 5.26 -33.77 8.96
C ALA A 41 5.61 -33.80 7.46
N THR A 42 6.79 -33.30 7.09
CA THR A 42 7.31 -33.35 5.73
C THR A 42 7.41 -34.79 5.22
N GLN A 43 7.95 -35.71 6.03
CA GLN A 43 8.04 -37.12 5.66
C GLN A 43 6.66 -37.76 5.49
N HIS A 44 5.70 -37.45 6.36
CA HIS A 44 4.32 -37.93 6.24
C HIS A 44 3.65 -37.42 4.95
N MET A 45 3.82 -36.13 4.64
CA MET A 45 3.31 -35.53 3.39
C MET A 45 3.94 -36.19 2.17
N LEU A 46 5.26 -36.38 2.15
CA LEU A 46 6.01 -37.05 1.08
C LEU A 46 5.50 -38.48 0.83
N ALA A 47 5.31 -39.27 1.90
CA ALA A 47 4.74 -40.62 1.79
C ALA A 47 3.31 -40.60 1.22
N THR A 48 2.51 -39.60 1.58
CA THR A 48 1.12 -39.42 1.09
C THR A 48 1.09 -39.15 -0.42
N VAL A 49 2.05 -38.36 -0.93
CA VAL A 49 2.16 -38.05 -2.36
C VAL A 49 3.04 -39.04 -3.14
N GLY A 50 3.55 -40.09 -2.49
CA GLY A 50 4.30 -41.17 -3.14
C GLY A 50 5.75 -40.83 -3.49
N HIS A 51 6.41 -39.96 -2.72
CA HIS A 51 7.81 -39.59 -2.93
C HIS A 51 8.65 -39.86 -1.68
N ASP A 52 9.91 -40.25 -1.87
CA ASP A 52 10.83 -40.61 -0.76
C ASP A 52 11.58 -39.39 -0.19
N SER A 53 11.67 -38.29 -0.95
CA SER A 53 12.37 -37.06 -0.55
C SER A 53 11.82 -35.82 -1.27
N LEU A 54 12.12 -34.64 -0.73
CA LEU A 54 11.84 -33.37 -1.41
C LEU A 54 12.57 -33.28 -2.76
N ASP A 55 13.82 -33.76 -2.85
CA ASP A 55 14.56 -33.78 -4.11
C ASP A 55 13.89 -34.64 -5.19
N ALA A 56 13.35 -35.80 -4.80
CA ALA A 56 12.62 -36.69 -5.70
C ALA A 56 11.32 -36.04 -6.19
N LEU A 57 10.59 -35.37 -5.29
CA LEU A 57 9.39 -34.61 -5.64
C LEU A 57 9.73 -33.46 -6.62
N VAL A 58 10.74 -32.64 -6.31
CA VAL A 58 11.19 -31.53 -7.16
C VAL A 58 11.61 -32.04 -8.54
N ALA A 59 12.36 -33.14 -8.62
CA ALA A 59 12.78 -33.73 -9.89
C ALA A 59 11.60 -34.24 -10.74
N ALA A 60 10.51 -34.66 -10.11
CA ALA A 60 9.31 -35.12 -10.81
C ALA A 60 8.46 -33.97 -11.37
N VAL A 61 8.42 -32.82 -10.68
CA VAL A 61 7.56 -31.67 -11.07
C VAL A 61 8.27 -30.60 -11.88
N MET A 62 9.58 -30.41 -11.68
CA MET A 62 10.34 -29.34 -12.33
C MET A 62 11.06 -29.88 -13.58
N PRO A 63 10.76 -29.36 -14.79
CA PRO A 63 11.48 -29.78 -16.00
C PRO A 63 12.98 -29.51 -15.88
N ALA A 64 13.79 -30.54 -16.12
CA ALA A 64 15.24 -30.47 -15.91
C ALA A 64 15.94 -29.37 -16.73
N VAL A 65 15.38 -29.01 -17.89
CA VAL A 65 15.95 -27.99 -18.80
C VAL A 65 15.86 -26.56 -18.28
N ILE A 66 14.97 -26.29 -17.31
CA ILE A 66 14.85 -24.97 -16.66
C ILE A 66 15.27 -25.00 -15.19
N ARG A 67 15.72 -26.16 -14.67
CA ARG A 67 16.11 -26.29 -13.26
C ARG A 67 17.51 -25.70 -13.07
N ASP A 68 17.57 -24.64 -12.28
CA ASP A 68 18.83 -24.14 -11.71
C ASP A 68 19.42 -25.15 -10.72
N ARG A 69 20.73 -25.36 -10.78
CA ARG A 69 21.49 -26.32 -9.96
C ARG A 69 22.64 -25.68 -9.20
N ASP A 70 22.98 -24.43 -9.52
CA ASP A 70 24.17 -23.78 -8.99
C ASP A 70 23.89 -23.09 -7.65
N GLY A 71 22.60 -23.01 -7.27
CA GLY A 71 22.15 -22.34 -6.06
C GLY A 71 22.13 -20.83 -6.24
N LEU A 72 21.47 -20.13 -5.31
CA LEU A 72 21.45 -18.67 -5.36
C LEU A 72 22.76 -18.12 -4.76
N ASP A 73 23.43 -17.22 -5.48
CA ASP A 73 24.58 -16.46 -4.98
C ASP A 73 24.11 -15.40 -3.99
N LEU A 74 23.86 -15.83 -2.75
CA LEU A 74 23.39 -14.99 -1.65
C LEU A 74 24.32 -15.11 -0.44
N PRO A 75 24.42 -14.06 0.40
CA PRO A 75 25.11 -14.15 1.68
C PRO A 75 24.54 -15.29 2.55
N PRO A 76 25.35 -15.88 3.44
CA PRO A 76 24.85 -16.85 4.41
C PRO A 76 23.69 -16.28 5.22
N ALA A 77 22.71 -17.14 5.54
CA ALA A 77 21.61 -16.76 6.40
C ALA A 77 22.13 -16.35 7.79
N VAL A 78 21.62 -15.24 8.28
CA VAL A 78 21.94 -14.66 9.59
C VAL A 78 20.73 -14.74 10.52
N GLY A 79 20.95 -14.61 11.84
CA GLY A 79 19.87 -14.65 12.83
C GLY A 79 18.99 -13.40 12.77
N GLU A 80 17.75 -13.47 13.28
CA GLU A 80 16.83 -12.31 13.30
C GLU A 80 17.41 -11.08 14.00
N ALA A 81 18.11 -11.28 15.13
CA ALA A 81 18.75 -10.18 15.87
C ALA A 81 19.88 -9.52 15.06
N GLU A 82 20.61 -10.30 14.27
CA GLU A 82 21.69 -9.82 13.41
C GLU A 82 21.10 -9.03 12.23
N VAL A 83 20.04 -9.53 11.58
CA VAL A 83 19.31 -8.81 10.52
C VAL A 83 18.80 -7.46 11.03
N LEU A 84 18.19 -7.44 12.22
CA LEU A 84 17.68 -6.19 12.81
C LEU A 84 18.81 -5.19 13.10
N ALA A 85 19.95 -5.66 13.61
CA ALA A 85 21.11 -4.82 13.84
C ALA A 85 21.68 -4.25 12.54
N GLU A 86 21.80 -5.07 11.49
CA GLU A 86 22.28 -4.66 10.17
C GLU A 86 21.34 -3.64 9.52
N LEU A 87 20.04 -3.92 9.48
CA LEU A 87 19.04 -3.00 8.92
C LEU A 87 18.97 -1.68 9.70
N THR A 88 19.15 -1.72 11.01
CA THR A 88 19.23 -0.51 11.85
C THR A 88 20.47 0.31 11.49
N ALA A 89 21.62 -0.32 11.30
CA ALA A 89 22.84 0.37 10.88
C ALA A 89 22.71 0.99 9.48
N LEU A 90 22.03 0.32 8.55
CA LEU A 90 21.71 0.86 7.23
C LEU A 90 20.75 2.05 7.32
N ALA A 91 19.67 1.91 8.09
CA ALA A 91 18.69 2.98 8.31
C ALA A 91 19.30 4.23 8.96
N ALA A 92 20.29 4.05 9.85
CA ALA A 92 21.02 5.15 10.50
C ALA A 92 21.84 6.01 9.53
N ARG A 93 22.05 5.57 8.28
CA ARG A 93 22.67 6.38 7.22
C ARG A 93 21.72 7.41 6.61
N ASN A 94 20.41 7.26 6.81
CA ASN A 94 19.43 8.23 6.35
C ASN A 94 19.44 9.47 7.25
N THR A 95 19.32 10.66 6.64
CA THR A 95 19.15 11.91 7.39
C THR A 95 17.68 12.33 7.33
N VAL A 96 17.01 12.32 8.49
CA VAL A 96 15.62 12.78 8.59
C VAL A 96 15.62 14.31 8.74
N LEU A 97 15.12 14.99 7.71
CA LEU A 97 14.95 16.44 7.68
C LEU A 97 13.47 16.81 7.81
N THR A 98 13.18 18.08 8.05
CA THR A 98 11.82 18.63 7.91
C THR A 98 11.51 18.77 6.41
N PRO A 99 10.61 17.95 5.82
CA PRO A 99 10.37 17.99 4.39
C PRO A 99 9.46 19.17 4.05
N MET A 100 10.03 20.20 3.41
CA MET A 100 9.30 21.35 2.86
C MET A 100 9.26 21.32 1.32
N ILE A 101 9.47 20.14 0.72
CA ILE A 101 9.47 19.95 -0.74
C ILE A 101 8.06 20.04 -1.31
N GLY A 102 7.06 19.52 -0.58
CA GLY A 102 5.69 19.41 -1.08
C GLY A 102 5.59 18.35 -2.18
N LEU A 103 5.09 18.76 -3.35
CA LEU A 103 4.94 17.89 -4.52
C LEU A 103 4.20 16.58 -4.23
N GLY A 104 3.09 16.65 -3.50
CA GLY A 104 2.21 15.51 -3.19
C GLY A 104 2.61 14.71 -1.95
N TYR A 105 3.74 15.01 -1.31
CA TYR A 105 4.16 14.37 -0.06
C TYR A 105 4.33 15.41 1.05
N HIS A 106 3.56 15.23 2.11
CA HIS A 106 3.53 16.16 3.25
C HIS A 106 3.72 15.38 4.55
N GLY A 107 4.55 15.92 5.45
CA GLY A 107 4.71 15.35 6.78
C GLY A 107 3.37 15.29 7.52
N THR A 108 3.09 14.16 8.18
CA THR A 108 1.85 13.94 8.93
C THR A 108 2.17 13.28 10.27
N HIS A 109 1.30 13.51 11.26
CA HIS A 109 1.37 12.83 12.54
C HIS A 109 0.41 11.64 12.52
N THR A 110 0.95 10.43 12.37
CA THR A 110 0.17 9.20 12.53
C THR A 110 -0.19 9.01 14.01
N PRO A 111 -1.48 9.01 14.39
CA PRO A 111 -1.87 8.80 15.78
C PRO A 111 -1.31 7.48 16.33
N GLY A 112 -0.67 7.51 17.50
CA GLY A 112 0.00 6.34 18.08
C GLY A 112 -0.93 5.13 18.27
N VAL A 113 -2.23 5.37 18.51
CA VAL A 113 -3.24 4.31 18.60
C VAL A 113 -3.47 3.59 17.26
N ILE A 114 -3.38 4.30 16.13
CA ILE A 114 -3.50 3.72 14.78
C ILE A 114 -2.22 2.97 14.43
N LEU A 115 -1.06 3.58 14.67
CA LEU A 115 0.24 2.95 14.46
C LEU A 115 0.31 1.59 15.17
N ARG A 116 0.01 1.58 16.47
CA ARG A 116 0.14 0.39 17.31
C ARG A 116 -0.90 -0.70 17.01
N ASN A 117 -2.16 -0.31 16.83
CA ASN A 117 -3.28 -1.28 16.80
C ASN A 117 -3.72 -1.67 15.38
N VAL A 118 -3.25 -0.97 14.35
CA VAL A 118 -3.55 -1.26 12.94
C VAL A 118 -2.26 -1.58 12.18
N LEU A 119 -1.32 -0.64 12.05
CA LEU A 119 -0.14 -0.81 11.19
C LEU A 119 0.82 -1.88 11.73
N GLU A 120 1.05 -1.92 13.05
CA GLU A 120 1.92 -2.90 13.72
C GLU A 120 1.18 -4.19 14.15
N ASN A 121 -0.10 -4.34 13.80
CA ASN A 121 -0.93 -5.45 14.26
C ASN A 121 -1.20 -6.48 13.15
N PRO A 122 -0.70 -7.73 13.25
CA PRO A 122 -0.88 -8.74 12.21
C PRO A 122 -2.35 -9.08 11.93
N ALA A 123 -3.26 -8.88 12.87
CA ALA A 123 -4.68 -9.07 12.64
C ALA A 123 -5.25 -8.18 11.52
N TRP A 124 -4.59 -7.05 11.22
CA TRP A 124 -5.00 -6.11 10.17
C TRP A 124 -4.24 -6.30 8.86
N TYR A 125 -2.95 -6.67 8.88
CA TYR A 125 -2.12 -6.71 7.66
C TYR A 125 -1.86 -8.12 7.09
N THR A 126 -2.23 -9.20 7.78
CA THR A 126 -1.99 -10.57 7.28
C THR A 126 -3.12 -11.11 6.41
N ALA A 127 -4.35 -10.63 6.60
CA ALA A 127 -5.48 -11.00 5.75
C ALA A 127 -5.36 -10.36 4.37
N TYR A 128 -5.80 -11.08 3.33
CA TYR A 128 -5.80 -10.58 1.96
C TYR A 128 -7.16 -9.97 1.57
N THR A 129 -7.38 -9.75 0.27
CA THR A 129 -8.60 -9.22 -0.33
C THR A 129 -9.86 -9.87 0.28
N PRO A 130 -10.89 -9.08 0.63
CA PRO A 130 -12.13 -9.57 1.24
C PRO A 130 -13.05 -10.34 0.27
N TYR A 131 -12.57 -11.43 -0.32
CA TYR A 131 -13.38 -12.32 -1.16
C TYR A 131 -14.45 -13.09 -0.39
N GLN A 132 -14.29 -13.22 0.93
CA GLN A 132 -15.24 -13.86 1.84
C GLN A 132 -15.81 -12.80 2.79
N PRO A 133 -16.88 -12.08 2.40
CA PRO A 133 -17.33 -10.89 3.10
C PRO A 133 -17.78 -11.18 4.55
N GLU A 134 -18.34 -12.35 4.82
CA GLU A 134 -18.88 -12.75 6.14
C GLU A 134 -17.81 -12.76 7.22
N ILE A 135 -16.58 -13.13 6.86
CA ILE A 135 -15.41 -13.16 7.76
C ILE A 135 -14.49 -11.93 7.57
N SER A 136 -15.00 -10.90 6.90
CA SER A 136 -14.21 -9.73 6.49
C SER A 136 -14.86 -8.39 6.81
N GLN A 137 -15.97 -8.40 7.57
CA GLN A 137 -16.78 -7.20 7.84
C GLN A 137 -15.96 -6.05 8.44
N GLY A 138 -15.04 -6.31 9.37
CA GLY A 138 -14.24 -5.25 10.01
C GLY A 138 -13.42 -4.41 9.02
N ARG A 139 -12.75 -5.04 8.05
CA ARG A 139 -11.99 -4.29 7.02
C ARG A 139 -12.88 -3.70 5.94
N LEU A 140 -13.99 -4.37 5.59
CA LEU A 140 -14.97 -3.84 4.65
C LEU A 140 -15.62 -2.55 5.18
N GLU A 141 -15.94 -2.51 6.47
CA GLU A 141 -16.45 -1.31 7.13
C GLU A 141 -15.41 -0.17 7.12
N ALA A 142 -14.15 -0.46 7.43
CA ALA A 142 -13.07 0.53 7.33
C ALA A 142 -12.89 1.09 5.91
N LEU A 143 -13.02 0.24 4.88
CA LEU A 143 -12.98 0.67 3.48
C LEU A 143 -14.21 1.49 3.07
N LEU A 144 -15.40 1.16 3.61
CA LEU A 144 -16.59 1.98 3.41
C LEU A 144 -16.42 3.35 4.07
N ASN A 145 -15.83 3.42 5.27
CA ASN A 145 -15.50 4.69 5.91
C ASN A 145 -14.52 5.52 5.07
N PHE A 146 -13.51 4.88 4.47
CA PHE A 146 -12.59 5.55 3.53
C PHE A 146 -13.36 6.13 2.33
N GLN A 147 -14.25 5.35 1.70
CA GLN A 147 -15.06 5.82 0.58
C GLN A 147 -15.96 7.00 0.96
N THR A 148 -16.58 6.95 2.14
CA THR A 148 -17.41 8.03 2.67
C THR A 148 -16.59 9.29 2.88
N VAL A 149 -15.42 9.21 3.55
CA VAL A 149 -14.54 10.37 3.76
C VAL A 149 -14.10 10.99 2.44
N VAL A 150 -13.70 10.19 1.45
CA VAL A 150 -13.31 10.70 0.13
C VAL A 150 -14.51 11.36 -0.57
N SER A 151 -15.69 10.75 -0.52
CA SER A 151 -16.91 11.31 -1.13
C SER A 151 -17.31 12.63 -0.48
N ASP A 152 -17.31 12.70 0.85
CA ASP A 152 -17.65 13.91 1.62
C ASP A 152 -16.67 15.06 1.35
N LEU A 153 -15.35 14.78 1.29
CA LEU A 153 -14.32 15.79 1.04
C LEU A 153 -14.31 16.29 -0.41
N THR A 154 -14.62 15.42 -1.37
CA THR A 154 -14.61 15.78 -2.80
C THR A 154 -15.96 16.29 -3.30
N GLY A 155 -17.04 16.04 -2.56
CA GLY A 155 -18.41 16.31 -2.98
C GLY A 155 -18.89 15.42 -4.14
N LEU A 156 -18.16 14.36 -4.47
CA LEU A 156 -18.52 13.41 -5.53
C LEU A 156 -19.40 12.28 -4.98
N PRO A 157 -20.31 11.72 -5.80
CA PRO A 157 -21.31 10.75 -5.32
C PRO A 157 -20.72 9.37 -4.98
N THR A 158 -19.53 9.05 -5.49
CA THR A 158 -18.91 7.73 -5.31
C THR A 158 -17.39 7.83 -5.26
N ALA A 159 -16.78 7.04 -4.38
CA ALA A 159 -15.35 6.76 -4.36
C ALA A 159 -15.09 5.25 -4.37
N ASN A 160 -13.92 4.83 -4.87
CA ASN A 160 -13.49 3.44 -4.79
C ASN A 160 -12.73 3.16 -3.48
N ALA A 161 -12.30 1.91 -3.29
CA ALA A 161 -11.56 1.47 -2.10
C ALA A 161 -10.03 1.70 -2.19
N SER A 162 -9.58 2.80 -2.80
CA SER A 162 -8.18 3.20 -3.11
C SER A 162 -7.66 2.83 -4.51
N LEU A 163 -6.56 3.49 -4.88
CA LEU A 163 -5.66 3.20 -6.01
C LEU A 163 -4.21 3.24 -5.49
N LEU A 164 -3.23 3.01 -6.37
CA LEU A 164 -1.83 2.86 -5.99
C LEU A 164 -1.19 4.18 -5.52
N ASP A 165 -1.34 5.24 -6.30
CA ASP A 165 -0.81 6.59 -6.03
C ASP A 165 -1.57 7.66 -6.84
N GLU A 166 -1.23 8.93 -6.62
CA GLU A 166 -1.88 10.06 -7.30
C GLU A 166 -1.69 10.03 -8.83
N GLY A 167 -0.46 9.80 -9.30
CA GLY A 167 -0.14 9.83 -10.73
C GLY A 167 -0.87 8.74 -11.52
N THR A 168 -0.93 7.53 -10.97
CA THR A 168 -1.69 6.42 -11.54
C THR A 168 -3.19 6.65 -11.45
N ALA A 169 -3.69 7.25 -10.37
CA ALA A 169 -5.10 7.65 -10.27
C ALA A 169 -5.50 8.69 -11.34
N ALA A 170 -4.66 9.68 -11.59
CA ALA A 170 -4.87 10.67 -12.64
C ALA A 170 -4.84 10.03 -14.05
N ALA A 171 -3.94 9.06 -14.28
CA ALA A 171 -3.91 8.29 -15.52
C ALA A 171 -5.16 7.42 -15.69
N GLU A 172 -5.68 6.80 -14.62
CA GLU A 172 -6.96 6.08 -14.67
C GLU A 172 -8.12 7.04 -15.00
N ALA A 173 -8.13 8.23 -14.40
CA ALA A 173 -9.12 9.27 -14.71
C ALA A 173 -9.06 9.70 -16.19
N MET A 174 -7.86 9.87 -16.77
CA MET A 174 -7.68 10.07 -18.22
C MET A 174 -8.40 8.97 -19.02
N THR A 175 -8.20 7.70 -18.67
CA THR A 175 -8.84 6.60 -19.42
C THR A 175 -10.35 6.55 -19.23
N VAL A 176 -10.86 6.89 -18.04
CA VAL A 176 -12.31 7.02 -17.77
C VAL A 176 -12.91 8.13 -18.62
N MET A 177 -12.28 9.31 -18.67
CA MET A 177 -12.71 10.42 -19.52
C MET A 177 -12.71 10.02 -20.99
N ARG A 178 -11.65 9.37 -21.47
CA ARG A 178 -11.55 8.92 -22.86
C ARG A 178 -12.65 7.93 -23.24
N ARG A 179 -13.00 6.99 -22.35
CA ARG A 179 -14.06 6.01 -22.59
C ARG A 179 -15.47 6.60 -22.51
N SER A 180 -15.65 7.66 -21.71
CA SER A 180 -16.96 8.26 -21.45
C SER A 180 -17.35 9.33 -22.48
N THR A 181 -16.39 9.91 -23.18
CA THR A 181 -16.61 10.98 -24.16
C THR A 181 -16.70 10.44 -25.60
N LYS A 182 -17.74 10.84 -26.35
CA LYS A 182 -17.89 10.54 -27.81
C LYS A 182 -17.14 11.54 -28.71
N GLY A 183 -15.90 11.88 -28.32
CA GLY A 183 -15.09 12.89 -29.00
C GLY A 183 -14.53 12.41 -30.34
N ALA A 184 -13.93 13.33 -31.10
CA ALA A 184 -13.19 12.99 -32.31
C ALA A 184 -12.04 12.03 -31.98
N ALA A 185 -11.64 11.18 -32.93
CA ALA A 185 -10.54 10.24 -32.73
C ALA A 185 -9.24 10.93 -32.30
N GLY A 186 -8.98 12.13 -32.84
CA GLY A 186 -7.84 13.00 -32.50
C GLY A 186 -8.05 13.92 -31.30
N ALA A 187 -9.16 13.79 -30.55
CA ALA A 187 -9.37 14.61 -29.36
C ALA A 187 -8.25 14.38 -28.33
N VAL A 188 -7.82 15.45 -27.67
CA VAL A 188 -6.66 15.46 -26.77
C VAL A 188 -7.07 15.43 -25.30
N LEU A 189 -6.16 15.01 -24.43
CA LEU A 189 -6.24 15.31 -23.00
C LEU A 189 -5.54 16.65 -22.77
N VAL A 190 -6.21 17.60 -22.13
CA VAL A 190 -5.54 18.81 -21.65
C VAL A 190 -5.09 18.61 -20.21
N VAL A 191 -3.86 18.96 -19.90
CA VAL A 191 -3.30 18.90 -18.54
C VAL A 191 -2.84 20.30 -18.16
N ASP A 192 -3.27 20.78 -17.01
CA ASP A 192 -2.82 22.08 -16.52
C ASP A 192 -1.31 22.06 -16.24
N SER A 193 -0.61 23.15 -16.57
CA SER A 193 0.85 23.22 -16.40
C SER A 193 1.31 23.22 -14.95
N ASP A 194 0.41 23.46 -13.99
CA ASP A 194 0.68 23.47 -12.55
C ASP A 194 0.30 22.13 -11.88
N VAL A 195 0.16 21.03 -12.65
CA VAL A 195 0.10 19.68 -12.06
C VAL A 195 1.44 19.23 -11.51
N LEU A 196 1.42 18.25 -10.61
CA LEU A 196 2.66 17.69 -10.07
C LEU A 196 3.51 17.06 -11.20
N PRO A 197 4.83 17.27 -11.20
CA PRO A 197 5.70 16.82 -12.30
C PRO A 197 5.67 15.29 -12.48
N GLN A 198 5.64 14.53 -11.37
CA GLN A 198 5.52 13.08 -11.43
C GLN A 198 4.14 12.61 -11.94
N THR A 199 3.06 13.33 -11.61
CA THR A 199 1.71 13.05 -12.10
C THR A 199 1.66 13.24 -13.62
N ARG A 200 2.23 14.34 -14.13
CA ARG A 200 2.35 14.60 -15.57
C ARG A 200 3.18 13.53 -16.29
N ALA A 201 4.28 13.09 -15.69
CA ALA A 201 5.14 12.06 -16.25
C ALA A 201 4.39 10.72 -16.36
N VAL A 202 3.67 10.32 -15.32
CA VAL A 202 2.87 9.08 -15.33
C VAL A 202 1.75 9.14 -16.37
N ILE A 203 1.02 10.27 -16.46
CA ILE A 203 0.01 10.48 -17.51
C ILE A 203 0.63 10.32 -18.89
N GLY A 204 1.80 10.96 -19.14
CA GLY A 204 2.53 10.87 -20.39
C GLY A 204 2.85 9.42 -20.76
N THR A 205 3.52 8.69 -19.87
CA THR A 205 3.88 7.28 -20.08
C THR A 205 2.66 6.39 -20.32
N ARG A 206 1.55 6.62 -19.61
CA ARG A 206 0.31 5.84 -19.79
C ARG A 206 -0.45 6.21 -21.06
N SER A 207 -0.29 7.43 -21.57
CA SER A 207 -0.94 7.90 -22.79
C SER A 207 -0.32 7.35 -24.08
N GLU A 208 1.00 7.14 -24.10
CA GLU A 208 1.77 6.69 -25.26
C GLU A 208 1.26 5.38 -25.89
N PRO A 209 1.14 4.25 -25.16
CA PRO A 209 0.68 2.99 -25.74
C PRO A 209 -0.80 3.03 -26.17
N LEU A 210 -1.56 4.05 -25.73
CA LEU A 210 -2.97 4.25 -26.09
C LEU A 210 -3.14 5.21 -27.27
N GLY A 211 -2.05 5.81 -27.78
CA GLY A 211 -2.11 6.84 -28.82
C GLY A 211 -2.87 8.09 -28.39
N ILE A 212 -2.93 8.38 -27.09
CA ILE A 212 -3.61 9.56 -26.55
C ILE A 212 -2.64 10.75 -26.63
N THR A 213 -3.05 11.80 -27.32
CA THR A 213 -2.30 13.06 -27.33
C THR A 213 -2.60 13.84 -26.05
N VAL A 214 -1.54 14.25 -25.34
CA VAL A 214 -1.61 15.06 -24.12
C VAL A 214 -1.04 16.44 -24.43
N VAL A 215 -1.80 17.48 -24.11
CA VAL A 215 -1.43 18.89 -24.35
C VAL A 215 -1.39 19.62 -23.02
N ASP A 216 -0.26 20.25 -22.71
CA ASP A 216 -0.10 21.09 -21.54
C ASP A 216 -0.66 22.50 -21.79
N ALA A 217 -1.38 23.06 -20.83
CA ALA A 217 -1.96 24.40 -20.92
C ALA A 217 -1.89 25.15 -19.58
N ASP A 218 -1.62 26.46 -19.58
CA ASP A 218 -1.61 27.29 -18.37
C ASP A 218 -3.03 27.77 -18.02
N LEU A 219 -3.85 26.86 -17.49
CA LEU A 219 -5.23 27.16 -17.09
C LEU A 219 -5.23 27.96 -15.78
N ALA A 220 -4.38 27.58 -14.82
CA ALA A 220 -4.24 28.30 -13.56
C ALA A 220 -3.80 29.76 -13.77
N GLY A 221 -2.88 30.03 -14.70
CA GLY A 221 -2.46 31.38 -15.07
C GLY A 221 -3.55 32.18 -15.77
N ALA A 222 -4.36 31.54 -16.62
CA ALA A 222 -5.53 32.17 -17.22
C ALA A 222 -6.53 32.64 -16.15
N VAL A 223 -6.82 31.81 -15.14
CA VAL A 223 -7.71 32.20 -14.03
C VAL A 223 -7.13 33.37 -13.25
N ARG A 224 -5.84 33.32 -12.86
CA ARG A 224 -5.19 34.39 -12.07
C ARG A 224 -5.17 35.74 -12.77
N SER A 225 -5.00 35.72 -14.09
CA SER A 225 -4.94 36.95 -14.90
C SER A 225 -6.33 37.50 -15.26
N GLY A 226 -7.42 36.83 -14.85
CA GLY A 226 -8.78 37.17 -15.30
C GLY A 226 -8.99 36.92 -16.80
N GLY A 227 -8.17 36.03 -17.39
CA GLY A 227 -8.24 35.63 -18.78
C GLY A 227 -9.36 34.64 -19.08
N ASP A 228 -9.56 34.37 -20.36
CA ASP A 228 -10.58 33.44 -20.83
C ASP A 228 -10.05 32.00 -20.85
N VAL A 229 -10.38 31.23 -19.80
CA VAL A 229 -10.05 29.80 -19.69
C VAL A 229 -10.64 28.99 -20.85
N ALA A 230 -11.82 29.35 -21.34
CA ALA A 230 -12.44 28.64 -22.47
C ALA A 230 -11.64 28.86 -23.76
N ALA A 231 -11.07 30.05 -23.96
CA ALA A 231 -10.16 30.31 -25.08
C ALA A 231 -8.87 29.49 -24.97
N VAL A 232 -8.28 29.37 -23.78
CA VAL A 232 -7.08 28.53 -23.56
C VAL A 232 -7.38 27.05 -23.82
N LEU A 233 -8.52 26.55 -23.31
CA LEU A 233 -8.96 25.17 -23.58
C LEU A 233 -9.26 24.92 -25.06
N ALA A 234 -9.91 25.87 -25.74
CA ALA A 234 -10.17 25.77 -27.17
C ALA A 234 -8.87 25.74 -27.99
N ALA A 235 -7.89 26.58 -27.62
CA ALA A 235 -6.57 26.58 -28.25
C ALA A 235 -5.82 25.26 -28.01
N ALA A 236 -5.84 24.74 -26.77
CA ALA A 236 -5.20 23.47 -26.43
C ALA A 236 -5.89 22.26 -27.10
N GLY A 237 -7.21 22.30 -27.24
CA GLY A 237 -7.99 21.27 -27.92
C GLY A 237 -7.82 21.25 -29.45
N GLY A 238 -7.43 22.38 -30.04
CA GLY A 238 -7.24 22.51 -31.49
C GLY A 238 -8.48 22.11 -32.30
N GLU A 239 -8.27 21.57 -33.50
CA GLU A 239 -9.35 21.18 -34.41
C GLU A 239 -10.21 20.00 -33.90
N HIS A 240 -9.65 19.17 -33.02
CA HIS A 240 -10.30 17.93 -32.57
C HIS A 240 -10.96 18.05 -31.19
N GLY A 241 -10.71 19.15 -30.49
CA GLY A 241 -11.20 19.42 -29.14
C GLY A 241 -10.52 18.57 -28.06
N ALA A 242 -10.90 18.82 -26.81
CA ALA A 242 -10.45 18.06 -25.65
C ALA A 242 -11.51 17.02 -25.25
N PHE A 243 -11.09 15.81 -24.88
CA PHE A 243 -12.00 14.81 -24.30
C PHE A 243 -12.03 14.84 -22.77
N GLY A 244 -11.09 15.55 -22.15
CA GLY A 244 -10.93 15.66 -20.71
C GLY A 244 -9.87 16.70 -20.34
N VAL A 245 -9.94 17.16 -19.10
CA VAL A 245 -9.00 18.12 -18.52
C VAL A 245 -8.55 17.60 -17.16
N VAL A 246 -7.25 17.63 -16.88
CA VAL A 246 -6.68 17.35 -15.55
C VAL A 246 -6.13 18.64 -14.98
N VAL A 247 -6.59 19.01 -13.79
CA VAL A 247 -6.12 20.17 -13.02
C VAL A 247 -5.68 19.71 -11.64
N GLN A 248 -4.73 20.42 -11.06
CA GLN A 248 -4.27 20.20 -9.69
C GLN A 248 -4.85 21.28 -8.77
N TYR A 249 -5.31 20.89 -7.58
CA TYR A 249 -5.88 21.82 -6.61
C TYR A 249 -5.48 21.48 -5.17
N PRO A 250 -4.73 22.35 -4.45
CA PRO A 250 -3.97 23.49 -4.98
C PRO A 250 -2.90 23.04 -5.98
N GLY A 251 -2.48 23.92 -6.90
CA GLY A 251 -1.44 23.63 -7.88
C GLY A 251 -0.10 23.26 -7.26
N ALA A 252 0.82 22.70 -8.07
CA ALA A 252 2.18 22.33 -7.65
C ALA A 252 2.95 23.53 -7.08
N SER A 253 2.66 24.73 -7.56
CA SER A 253 3.15 26.02 -7.05
C SER A 253 2.60 26.40 -5.66
N GLY A 254 1.55 25.74 -5.19
CA GLY A 254 0.76 26.10 -4.01
C GLY A 254 -0.37 27.09 -4.29
N ALA A 255 -0.56 27.51 -5.54
CA ALA A 255 -1.63 28.44 -5.91
C ALA A 255 -3.03 27.79 -5.83
N VAL A 256 -4.01 28.59 -5.40
CA VAL A 256 -5.43 28.23 -5.39
C VAL A 256 -6.12 29.10 -6.42
N THR A 257 -6.57 28.51 -7.52
CA THR A 257 -7.12 29.19 -8.70
C THR A 257 -8.39 28.51 -9.18
#